data_AF-A0A182SI93-F1
#
_entry.id   AF-A0A182SI93-F1
#
_cell.length_a   1.000
_cell.length_b   1.000
_cell.length_c   1.000
_cell.angle_alpha   90.00
_cell.angle_beta   90.00
_cell.angle_gamma   90.00
#
_symmetry.space_group_name_H-M   'P 1'
#
loop_
_entity.id
_entity.type
_entity.pdbx_description
1 polymer ?
#
loop_
_entity_poly.entity_id
_entity_poly.type
_entity_poly.pdbx_seq_one_letter_code
_entity_poly.pdbx_strand_id
1 'polypeptide(L)'
;MSKRSAEDASGGASGAGGGGGTTGTGGAGGLQPPIKKVHFEPHLIGPISTLEELDIKVLKFQNKKLAQRIEQRIRCESELRSRIEQLEKRQTQDDAVLNVVNRYWNQLNEDIRVLLQRFDAETADESENKNENEVTTSFLMQLSTWDKEELDDKLANRVQVSKRAVAKIVQVFDRLMQRNEKLMLAMKGESEDGKSPAMAPPDLDESLRQTYIDVMAENRNLQTQNTLLHEKFHTISLKMSEYQDMLNGKETEAAELRNQIDDLQYELEKVRCRNDKLENHLAEAIEKLKAYHQLHGGDPLSGGSGGGDSGRQSSSAGGGSRGSGSMTSVAAQHLEDLQKELEEYKELSNNRLQELDKLHLQHREALKEVEKLKMDIRQLPESVIVETTEYKCLQSQFSVLYNESMQIKTLLDESRNQLQSSKNQHLRQIEMMESEELIAQKRVRSDMIQMEDVMSQIRKEYEMLRIEFEQNMAANEQTAPINHEMRHLILSLQNHNGQLKGEVQRYKKKYKDVSADNAKLRKDLEEQTSK
;
A
#
# COMPACT_ATOMS: atom_id res chain seq x y z
N MET A 1 -62.74 1.41 15.71
CA MET A 1 -63.74 2.49 15.52
C MET A 1 -63.13 3.56 14.62
N SER A 2 -63.95 4.46 14.05
CA SER A 2 -63.62 5.36 12.90
C SER A 2 -63.31 4.57 11.61
N LYS A 3 -64.07 4.64 10.52
CA LYS A 3 -64.48 5.80 9.67
C LYS A 3 -63.25 6.47 9.05
N ARG A 4 -62.99 6.23 7.75
CA ARG A 4 -63.62 6.84 6.54
C ARG A 4 -63.19 8.30 6.35
N SER A 5 -62.56 8.60 5.22
CA SER A 5 -63.27 9.15 4.04
C SER A 5 -62.45 8.95 2.76
N ALA A 6 -63.12 9.05 1.61
CA ALA A 6 -62.53 9.13 0.28
C ALA A 6 -63.49 9.91 -0.64
N GLU A 7 -62.97 10.93 -1.30
CA GLU A 7 -63.56 11.80 -2.34
C GLU A 7 -62.32 12.43 -3.04
N ASP A 8 -61.99 12.33 -4.33
CA ASP A 8 -62.69 12.12 -5.61
C ASP A 8 -62.86 13.44 -6.43
N ALA A 9 -63.02 13.31 -7.76
CA ALA A 9 -63.03 14.34 -8.82
C ALA A 9 -61.66 14.96 -9.22
N SER A 10 -61.41 15.33 -10.50
CA SER A 10 -62.03 14.93 -11.79
C SER A 10 -61.26 15.47 -13.00
N GLY A 11 -61.10 14.66 -14.07
CA GLY A 11 -60.72 15.11 -15.44
C GLY A 11 -59.26 15.55 -15.66
N GLY A 12 -58.79 15.74 -16.91
CA GLY A 12 -59.44 15.44 -18.19
C GLY A 12 -58.71 15.96 -19.44
N ALA A 13 -58.16 15.03 -20.25
CA ALA A 13 -57.82 15.14 -21.69
C ALA A 13 -56.71 16.10 -22.22
N SER A 14 -55.82 15.50 -23.02
CA SER A 14 -55.17 15.99 -24.26
C SER A 14 -54.24 17.23 -24.27
N GLY A 15 -53.02 16.99 -24.77
CA GLY A 15 -52.07 17.99 -25.29
C GLY A 15 -50.84 17.26 -25.85
N ALA A 16 -50.29 17.66 -27.00
CA ALA A 16 -49.28 16.88 -27.73
C ALA A 16 -48.11 17.71 -28.27
N GLY A 17 -46.93 17.08 -28.35
CA GLY A 17 -45.83 17.44 -29.26
C GLY A 17 -44.59 18.11 -28.65
N GLY A 18 -43.44 17.96 -29.34
CA GLY A 18 -42.29 18.86 -29.23
C GLY A 18 -41.09 18.36 -28.42
N GLY A 19 -40.16 17.66 -29.06
CA GLY A 19 -39.01 17.00 -28.43
C GLY A 19 -37.72 17.79 -28.24
N GLY A 20 -36.76 17.12 -27.58
CA GLY A 20 -35.32 17.34 -27.68
C GLY A 20 -34.69 18.25 -26.60
N GLY A 21 -33.42 17.98 -26.22
CA GLY A 21 -32.61 18.96 -25.48
C GLY A 21 -31.85 18.50 -24.23
N THR A 22 -31.34 17.27 -24.20
CA THR A 22 -30.21 16.77 -23.38
C THR A 22 -29.50 17.74 -22.40
N THR A 23 -29.46 17.37 -21.11
CA THR A 23 -28.25 17.41 -20.26
C THR A 23 -28.48 16.47 -19.06
N GLY A 24 -27.43 15.83 -18.52
CA GLY A 24 -27.59 14.70 -17.59
C GLY A 24 -26.74 14.78 -16.33
N THR A 25 -27.31 14.35 -15.20
CA THR A 25 -26.65 14.20 -13.90
C THR A 25 -27.27 13.05 -13.09
N GLY A 26 -26.41 12.26 -12.41
CA GLY A 26 -26.80 11.34 -11.34
C GLY A 26 -27.38 9.98 -11.75
N GLY A 27 -26.89 8.89 -11.12
CA GLY A 27 -27.51 7.56 -11.26
C GLY A 27 -26.57 6.36 -11.44
N ALA A 28 -25.44 6.30 -10.72
CA ALA A 28 -24.53 5.15 -10.75
C ALA A 28 -25.08 3.92 -9.98
N GLY A 29 -26.25 3.42 -10.38
CA GLY A 29 -26.82 2.18 -9.86
C GLY A 29 -26.06 0.95 -10.37
N GLY A 30 -25.71 0.03 -9.47
CA GLY A 30 -24.91 -1.16 -9.79
C GLY A 30 -25.63 -2.14 -10.72
N LEU A 31 -25.42 -2.01 -12.02
CA LEU A 31 -25.91 -2.97 -13.02
C LEU A 31 -25.08 -4.26 -12.99
N GLN A 32 -25.49 -5.19 -12.11
CA GLN A 32 -25.07 -6.58 -12.21
C GLN A 32 -25.48 -7.11 -13.61
N PRO A 33 -24.55 -7.68 -14.40
CA PRO A 33 -24.84 -8.05 -15.79
C PRO A 33 -25.93 -9.14 -15.84
N PRO A 34 -26.90 -9.05 -16.77
CA PRO A 34 -28.05 -9.94 -16.79
C PRO A 34 -27.62 -11.40 -17.01
N ILE A 35 -28.02 -12.27 -16.08
CA ILE A 35 -27.70 -13.71 -16.12
C ILE A 35 -28.30 -14.31 -17.39
N LYS A 36 -27.43 -14.59 -18.38
CA LYS A 36 -27.80 -15.27 -19.63
C LYS A 36 -28.34 -16.65 -19.28
N LYS A 37 -29.66 -16.85 -19.40
CA LYS A 37 -30.32 -18.14 -19.15
C LYS A 37 -29.74 -19.18 -20.11
N VAL A 38 -28.96 -20.12 -19.57
CA VAL A 38 -28.22 -21.11 -20.36
C VAL A 38 -29.18 -22.06 -21.05
N HIS A 39 -29.28 -21.95 -22.37
CA HIS A 39 -29.99 -22.91 -23.20
C HIS A 39 -29.10 -24.14 -23.41
N PHE A 40 -29.45 -25.26 -22.80
CA PHE A 40 -28.77 -26.54 -23.01
C PHE A 40 -29.45 -27.30 -24.16
N GLU A 41 -28.68 -27.67 -25.17
CA GLU A 41 -29.15 -28.47 -26.30
C GLU A 41 -29.65 -29.85 -25.84
N PRO A 42 -30.82 -30.33 -26.29
CA PRO A 42 -31.38 -31.61 -25.83
C PRO A 42 -30.51 -32.81 -26.24
N HIS A 43 -29.96 -33.52 -25.25
CA HIS A 43 -29.14 -34.71 -25.52
C HIS A 43 -30.02 -35.96 -25.61
N LEU A 44 -30.22 -36.47 -26.82
CA LEU A 44 -30.99 -37.69 -27.07
C LEU A 44 -30.28 -38.92 -26.49
N ILE A 45 -30.92 -39.60 -25.55
CA ILE A 45 -30.48 -40.90 -25.04
C ILE A 45 -30.90 -41.95 -26.07
N GLY A 46 -29.92 -42.61 -26.70
CA GLY A 46 -30.16 -43.70 -27.66
C GLY A 46 -30.81 -44.93 -26.99
N PRO A 47 -31.37 -45.87 -27.79
CA PRO A 47 -32.24 -46.96 -27.32
C PRO A 47 -31.66 -47.72 -26.13
N ILE A 48 -32.54 -48.12 -25.22
CA ILE A 48 -32.24 -48.70 -23.90
C ILE A 48 -32.79 -50.12 -23.86
N SER A 49 -31.95 -51.08 -23.44
CA SER A 49 -32.27 -52.51 -23.41
C SER A 49 -32.47 -53.03 -21.98
N THR A 50 -31.85 -52.39 -20.97
CA THR A 50 -31.96 -52.74 -19.55
C THR A 50 -32.01 -51.49 -18.66
N LEU A 51 -32.48 -51.66 -17.41
CA LEU A 51 -32.47 -50.59 -16.41
C LEU A 51 -31.03 -50.14 -16.05
N GLU A 52 -30.10 -51.08 -15.94
CA GLU A 52 -28.68 -50.81 -15.71
C GLU A 52 -28.06 -49.98 -16.86
N GLU A 53 -28.44 -50.25 -18.11
CA GLU A 53 -28.01 -49.45 -19.25
C GLU A 53 -28.56 -48.02 -19.21
N LEU A 54 -29.79 -47.83 -18.72
CA LEU A 54 -30.37 -46.51 -18.47
C LEU A 54 -29.60 -45.77 -17.38
N ASP A 55 -29.38 -46.38 -16.23
CA ASP A 55 -28.69 -45.74 -15.09
C ASP A 55 -27.25 -45.35 -15.45
N ILE A 56 -26.52 -46.20 -16.17
CA ILE A 56 -25.18 -45.88 -16.69
C ILE A 56 -25.22 -44.70 -17.68
N LYS A 57 -26.24 -44.61 -18.56
CA LYS A 57 -26.41 -43.46 -19.47
C LYS A 57 -26.79 -42.18 -18.72
N VAL A 58 -27.65 -42.28 -17.70
CA VAL A 58 -28.06 -41.15 -16.84
C VAL A 58 -26.87 -40.62 -16.04
N LEU A 59 -26.08 -41.48 -15.39
CA LEU A 59 -24.88 -41.09 -14.67
C LEU A 59 -23.83 -40.43 -15.58
N LYS A 60 -23.60 -40.99 -16.78
CA LYS A 60 -22.71 -40.37 -17.79
C LYS A 60 -23.20 -38.99 -18.22
N PHE A 61 -24.51 -38.80 -18.41
CA PHE A 61 -25.10 -37.50 -18.74
C PHE A 61 -25.01 -36.49 -17.59
N GLN A 62 -25.32 -36.91 -16.35
CA GLN A 62 -25.19 -36.08 -15.16
C GLN A 62 -23.74 -35.62 -14.96
N ASN A 63 -22.77 -36.52 -15.11
CA ASN A 63 -21.34 -36.23 -14.99
C ASN A 63 -20.88 -35.25 -16.09
N LYS A 64 -21.25 -35.48 -17.36
CA LYS A 64 -21.02 -34.52 -18.47
C LYS A 64 -21.61 -33.13 -18.18
N LYS A 65 -22.80 -33.06 -17.60
CA LYS A 65 -23.45 -31.79 -17.20
C LYS A 65 -22.85 -31.16 -15.93
N LEU A 66 -22.14 -31.91 -15.10
CA LEU A 66 -21.32 -31.37 -14.01
C LEU A 66 -20.02 -30.80 -14.55
N ALA A 67 -19.31 -31.53 -15.42
CA ALA A 67 -18.11 -31.06 -16.10
C ALA A 67 -18.33 -29.73 -16.83
N GLN A 68 -19.43 -29.60 -17.59
CA GLN A 68 -19.80 -28.34 -18.26
C GLN A 68 -20.02 -27.17 -17.28
N ARG A 69 -20.59 -27.40 -16.09
CA ARG A 69 -20.75 -26.35 -15.07
C ARG A 69 -19.43 -25.97 -14.41
N ILE A 70 -18.53 -26.95 -14.22
CA ILE A 70 -17.19 -26.73 -13.67
C ILE A 70 -16.36 -25.90 -14.67
N GLU A 71 -16.38 -26.26 -15.94
CA GLU A 71 -15.70 -25.51 -17.01
C GLU A 71 -16.23 -24.07 -17.12
N GLN A 72 -17.55 -23.87 -17.04
CA GLN A 72 -18.16 -22.53 -17.00
C GLN A 72 -17.71 -21.72 -15.77
N ARG A 73 -17.63 -22.34 -14.58
CA ARG A 73 -17.09 -21.68 -13.39
C ARG A 73 -15.61 -21.30 -13.55
N ILE A 74 -14.78 -22.19 -14.09
CA ILE A 74 -13.34 -21.93 -14.32
C ILE A 74 -13.16 -20.75 -15.30
N ARG A 75 -13.98 -20.64 -16.35
CA ARG A 75 -13.96 -19.49 -17.27
C ARG A 75 -14.31 -18.18 -16.56
N CYS A 76 -15.42 -18.14 -15.81
CA CYS A 76 -15.81 -16.95 -15.06
C CYS A 76 -14.82 -16.60 -13.93
N GLU A 77 -14.18 -17.60 -13.32
CA GLU A 77 -13.11 -17.38 -12.33
C GLU A 77 -11.87 -16.76 -12.99
N SER A 78 -11.49 -17.23 -14.18
CA SER A 78 -10.39 -16.66 -14.98
C SER A 78 -10.69 -15.21 -15.41
N GLU A 79 -11.92 -14.93 -15.85
CA GLU A 79 -12.39 -13.57 -16.17
C GLU A 79 -12.31 -12.65 -14.94
N LEU A 80 -12.71 -13.12 -13.76
CA LEU A 80 -12.60 -12.36 -12.50
C LEU A 80 -11.14 -12.17 -12.05
N ARG A 81 -10.29 -13.19 -12.14
CA ARG A 81 -8.85 -13.10 -11.82
C ARG A 81 -8.15 -12.08 -12.71
N SER A 82 -8.38 -12.12 -14.02
CA SER A 82 -7.83 -11.13 -14.96
C SER A 82 -8.36 -9.71 -14.69
N ARG A 83 -9.61 -9.57 -14.23
CA ARG A 83 -10.16 -8.27 -13.82
C ARG A 83 -9.56 -7.75 -12.51
N ILE A 84 -9.24 -8.62 -11.57
CA ILE A 84 -8.52 -8.27 -10.33
C ILE A 84 -7.11 -7.77 -10.68
N GLU A 85 -6.36 -8.53 -11.47
CA GLU A 85 -5.01 -8.17 -11.95
C GLU A 85 -4.99 -6.81 -12.67
N GLN A 86 -6.03 -6.50 -13.46
CA GLN A 86 -6.19 -5.19 -14.12
C GLN A 86 -6.45 -4.05 -13.12
N LEU A 87 -7.16 -4.30 -12.03
CA LEU A 87 -7.43 -3.30 -10.99
C LEU A 87 -6.21 -3.06 -10.11
N GLU A 88 -5.47 -4.10 -9.73
CA GLU A 88 -4.20 -4.01 -8.98
C GLU A 88 -3.13 -3.22 -9.77
N LYS A 89 -3.04 -3.45 -11.08
CA LYS A 89 -2.16 -2.69 -12.00
C LYS A 89 -2.58 -1.24 -12.21
N ARG A 90 -3.87 -0.91 -12.00
CA ARG A 90 -4.31 0.48 -11.94
C ARG A 90 -3.98 1.10 -10.58
N GLN A 91 -4.28 0.40 -9.49
CA GLN A 91 -4.09 0.91 -8.14
C GLN A 91 -2.62 1.31 -7.91
N THR A 92 -1.67 0.46 -8.29
CA THR A 92 -0.23 0.76 -8.20
C THR A 92 0.21 1.97 -9.06
N GLN A 93 -0.49 2.27 -10.16
CA GLN A 93 -0.29 3.50 -10.94
C GLN A 93 -0.90 4.73 -10.26
N ASP A 94 -2.13 4.62 -9.73
CA ASP A 94 -2.83 5.72 -9.06
C ASP A 94 -2.11 6.09 -7.73
N ASP A 95 -1.62 5.09 -6.98
CA ASP A 95 -0.80 5.24 -5.76
C ASP A 95 0.52 5.99 -6.04
N ALA A 96 1.18 5.69 -7.15
CA ALA A 96 2.40 6.39 -7.57
C ALA A 96 2.12 7.88 -7.89
N VAL A 97 0.97 8.17 -8.52
CA VAL A 97 0.54 9.56 -8.78
C VAL A 97 0.20 10.28 -7.47
N LEU A 98 -0.48 9.62 -6.52
CA LEU A 98 -0.79 10.19 -5.21
C LEU A 98 0.46 10.59 -4.42
N ASN A 99 1.51 9.77 -4.43
CA ASN A 99 2.79 10.12 -3.79
C ASN A 99 3.45 11.36 -4.42
N VAL A 100 3.46 11.45 -5.77
CA VAL A 100 4.00 12.62 -6.48
C VAL A 100 3.22 13.90 -6.14
N VAL A 101 1.88 13.83 -6.14
CA VAL A 101 1.02 14.97 -5.75
C VAL A 101 1.27 15.37 -4.29
N ASN A 102 1.38 14.41 -3.38
CA ASN A 102 1.64 14.65 -1.96
C ASN A 102 2.99 15.36 -1.73
N ARG A 103 4.03 14.96 -2.46
CA ARG A 103 5.36 15.59 -2.38
C ARG A 103 5.34 17.04 -2.83
N TYR A 104 4.72 17.34 -3.96
CA TYR A 104 4.57 18.72 -4.43
C TYR A 104 3.69 19.56 -3.50
N TRP A 105 2.66 18.98 -2.88
CA TRP A 105 1.83 19.70 -1.90
C TRP A 105 2.60 20.06 -0.62
N ASN A 106 3.45 19.14 -0.13
CA ASN A 106 4.32 19.40 1.02
C ASN A 106 5.39 20.45 0.69
N GLN A 107 6.01 20.39 -0.49
CA GLN A 107 6.96 21.42 -0.93
C GLN A 107 6.29 22.80 -1.05
N LEU A 108 5.08 22.87 -1.60
CA LEU A 108 4.31 24.12 -1.69
C LEU A 108 4.04 24.71 -0.30
N ASN A 109 3.64 23.89 0.67
CA ASN A 109 3.44 24.33 2.06
C ASN A 109 4.75 24.84 2.70
N GLU A 110 5.87 24.17 2.43
CA GLU A 110 7.19 24.54 2.92
C GLU A 110 7.66 25.88 2.34
N ASP A 111 7.59 26.04 1.02
CA ASP A 111 7.97 27.28 0.31
C ASP A 111 7.10 28.47 0.80
N ILE A 112 5.81 28.24 1.01
CA ILE A 112 4.88 29.23 1.60
C ILE A 112 5.29 29.62 3.02
N ARG A 113 5.62 28.65 3.88
CA ARG A 113 6.05 28.90 5.27
C ARG A 113 7.35 29.71 5.31
N VAL A 114 8.32 29.36 4.47
CA VAL A 114 9.60 30.09 4.35
C VAL A 114 9.39 31.52 3.82
N LEU A 115 8.46 31.73 2.89
CA LEU A 115 8.09 33.07 2.41
C LEU A 115 7.45 33.93 3.51
N LEU A 116 6.50 33.36 4.29
CA LEU A 116 5.89 34.07 5.42
C LEU A 116 6.94 34.42 6.48
N GLN A 117 7.81 33.49 6.88
CA GLN A 117 8.87 33.74 7.85
C GLN A 117 9.85 34.84 7.42
N ARG A 118 9.97 35.11 6.11
CA ARG A 118 10.86 36.14 5.54
C ARG A 118 10.23 37.52 5.41
N PHE A 119 8.93 37.59 5.12
CA PHE A 119 8.26 38.84 4.78
C PHE A 119 7.19 39.29 5.80
N ASP A 120 6.70 38.39 6.66
CA ASP A 120 5.73 38.65 7.73
C ASP A 120 6.38 38.64 9.14
N ALA A 121 7.71 38.74 9.22
CA ALA A 121 8.49 38.61 10.46
C ALA A 121 8.16 39.66 11.55
N GLU A 122 7.42 40.71 11.22
CA GLU A 122 6.90 41.73 12.15
C GLU A 122 5.50 41.38 12.72
N THR A 123 4.79 40.39 12.14
CA THR A 123 3.42 39.99 12.55
C THR A 123 3.17 38.47 12.64
N ALA A 124 4.19 37.62 12.48
CA ALA A 124 4.04 36.16 12.56
C ALA A 124 3.91 35.64 14.02
N ASP A 125 2.89 34.81 14.28
CA ASP A 125 2.72 34.08 15.54
C ASP A 125 3.65 32.85 15.59
N GLU A 126 4.37 32.68 16.71
CA GLU A 126 5.28 31.55 16.98
C GLU A 126 4.64 30.16 16.77
N SER A 127 3.31 30.04 16.91
CA SER A 127 2.56 28.80 16.75
C SER A 127 2.49 28.28 15.30
N GLU A 128 2.65 29.14 14.29
CA GLU A 128 2.58 28.73 12.86
C GLU A 128 3.92 28.23 12.29
N ASN A 129 5.01 28.29 13.06
CA ASN A 129 6.34 27.83 12.62
C ASN A 129 6.50 26.29 12.61
N LYS A 130 5.55 25.52 13.15
CA LYS A 130 5.66 24.06 13.27
C LYS A 130 5.03 23.34 12.06
N ASN A 131 5.78 22.43 11.47
CA ASN A 131 5.34 21.66 10.30
C ASN A 131 4.52 20.43 10.74
N GLU A 132 3.18 20.49 10.61
CA GLU A 132 2.29 19.37 10.99
C GLU A 132 2.51 18.08 10.17
N ASN A 133 3.31 18.14 9.08
CA ASN A 133 3.59 17.00 8.21
C ASN A 133 4.74 16.10 8.70
N GLU A 134 5.20 16.26 9.95
CA GLU A 134 6.30 15.48 10.57
C GLU A 134 5.92 14.01 10.92
N VAL A 135 4.74 13.54 10.49
CA VAL A 135 4.25 12.19 10.75
C VAL A 135 4.98 11.18 9.85
N THR A 136 5.87 10.38 10.44
CA THR A 136 6.77 9.42 9.78
C THR A 136 6.11 8.18 9.15
N THR A 137 4.79 8.14 9.05
CA THR A 137 4.07 7.07 8.33
C THR A 137 3.86 7.45 6.86
N SER A 138 4.07 6.50 5.95
CA SER A 138 3.84 6.69 4.51
C SER A 138 2.45 7.27 4.23
N PHE A 139 2.36 8.24 3.31
CA PHE A 139 1.12 8.93 2.97
C PHE A 139 0.00 7.95 2.55
N LEU A 140 0.33 6.93 1.77
CA LEU A 140 -0.62 5.87 1.38
C LEU A 140 -1.10 5.04 2.59
N MET A 141 -0.25 4.86 3.61
CA MET A 141 -0.60 4.19 4.86
C MET A 141 -1.47 5.07 5.76
N GLN A 142 -1.37 6.40 5.66
CA GLN A 142 -2.33 7.31 6.32
C GLN A 142 -3.69 7.22 5.62
N LEU A 143 -3.71 7.35 4.28
CA LEU A 143 -4.94 7.23 3.48
C LEU A 143 -5.67 5.90 3.69
N SER A 144 -4.95 4.78 3.83
CA SER A 144 -5.56 3.45 4.06
C SER A 144 -6.13 3.25 5.47
N THR A 145 -5.80 4.14 6.43
CA THR A 145 -6.36 4.13 7.79
C THR A 145 -7.57 5.04 7.99
N TRP A 146 -7.92 5.87 7.00
CA TRP A 146 -9.06 6.77 7.07
C TRP A 146 -10.27 6.13 6.40
N ASP A 147 -11.45 6.24 7.03
CA ASP A 147 -12.69 5.89 6.33
C ASP A 147 -13.05 6.95 5.28
N LYS A 148 -14.09 6.67 4.50
CA LYS A 148 -14.45 7.52 3.36
C LYS A 148 -14.94 8.92 3.77
N GLU A 149 -15.58 9.06 4.93
CA GLU A 149 -16.11 10.35 5.39
C GLU A 149 -15.00 11.16 6.08
N GLU A 150 -14.14 10.50 6.86
CA GLU A 150 -12.93 11.13 7.41
C GLU A 150 -11.93 11.58 6.32
N LEU A 151 -11.82 10.82 5.23
CA LEU A 151 -10.89 11.10 4.12
C LEU A 151 -11.16 12.46 3.46
N ASP A 152 -12.41 12.72 3.08
CA ASP A 152 -12.81 13.96 2.43
C ASP A 152 -12.60 15.15 3.39
N ASP A 153 -12.98 15.03 4.67
CA ASP A 153 -12.79 16.08 5.68
C ASP A 153 -11.30 16.37 5.97
N LYS A 154 -10.46 15.34 6.11
CA LYS A 154 -9.01 15.52 6.39
C LYS A 154 -8.29 16.18 5.20
N LEU A 155 -8.62 15.77 3.97
CA LEU A 155 -8.09 16.41 2.76
C LEU A 155 -8.60 17.86 2.61
N ALA A 156 -9.88 18.12 2.86
CA ALA A 156 -10.44 19.47 2.83
C ALA A 156 -9.78 20.40 3.85
N ASN A 157 -9.53 19.92 5.08
CA ASN A 157 -8.81 20.67 6.11
C ASN A 157 -7.37 21.00 5.67
N ARG A 158 -6.63 20.02 5.14
CA ARG A 158 -5.25 20.22 4.62
C ARG A 158 -5.20 21.29 3.51
N VAL A 159 -6.16 21.26 2.57
CA VAL A 159 -6.29 22.28 1.52
C VAL A 159 -6.64 23.66 2.10
N GLN A 160 -7.51 23.71 3.11
CA GLN A 160 -7.94 24.96 3.75
C GLN A 160 -6.80 25.64 4.55
N VAL A 161 -5.90 24.86 5.17
CA VAL A 161 -4.67 25.38 5.79
C VAL A 161 -3.77 26.04 4.74
N SER A 162 -3.43 25.33 3.67
CA SER A 162 -2.62 25.87 2.56
C SER A 162 -3.25 27.15 1.98
N LYS A 163 -4.57 27.15 1.75
CA LYS A 163 -5.32 28.30 1.23
C LYS A 163 -5.28 29.52 2.17
N ARG A 164 -5.33 29.31 3.48
CA ARG A 164 -5.21 30.38 4.49
C ARG A 164 -3.79 30.97 4.49
N ALA A 165 -2.77 30.14 4.35
CA ALA A 165 -1.37 30.60 4.27
C ALA A 165 -1.07 31.37 2.98
N VAL A 166 -1.58 30.94 1.82
CA VAL A 166 -1.52 31.73 0.57
C VAL A 166 -2.18 33.10 0.74
N ALA A 167 -3.35 33.16 1.39
CA ALA A 167 -4.04 34.43 1.64
C ALA A 167 -3.24 35.39 2.56
N LYS A 168 -2.44 34.87 3.49
CA LYS A 168 -1.47 35.68 4.26
C LYS A 168 -0.36 36.24 3.37
N ILE A 169 0.26 35.42 2.51
CA ILE A 169 1.32 35.88 1.58
C ILE A 169 0.84 37.05 0.71
N VAL A 170 -0.38 36.99 0.17
CA VAL A 170 -0.95 38.08 -0.63
C VAL A 170 -1.03 39.38 0.18
N GLN A 171 -1.57 39.34 1.40
CA GLN A 171 -1.65 40.53 2.27
C GLN A 171 -0.27 41.09 2.62
N VAL A 172 0.71 40.23 2.86
CA VAL A 172 2.10 40.63 3.14
C VAL A 172 2.73 41.30 1.92
N PHE A 173 2.48 40.78 0.72
CA PHE A 173 2.95 41.37 -0.53
C PHE A 173 2.28 42.73 -0.81
N ASP A 174 0.97 42.86 -0.55
CA ASP A 174 0.24 44.13 -0.65
C ASP A 174 0.82 45.20 0.28
N ARG A 175 1.06 44.86 1.56
CA ARG A 175 1.72 45.76 2.54
C ARG A 175 3.11 46.18 2.06
N LEU A 176 3.91 45.23 1.55
CA LEU A 176 5.27 45.47 1.09
C LEU A 176 5.29 46.35 -0.17
N MET A 177 4.34 46.17 -1.10
CA MET A 177 4.14 47.07 -2.24
C MET A 177 3.80 48.49 -1.78
N GLN A 178 2.79 48.65 -0.91
CA GLN A 178 2.39 49.96 -0.39
C GLN A 178 3.54 50.68 0.35
N ARG A 179 4.34 49.94 1.12
CA ARG A 179 5.53 50.48 1.79
C ARG A 179 6.58 50.96 0.78
N ASN A 180 6.86 50.15 -0.25
CA ASN A 180 7.84 50.49 -1.28
C ASN A 180 7.38 51.66 -2.16
N GLU A 181 6.08 51.77 -2.45
CA GLU A 181 5.48 52.91 -3.16
C GLU A 181 5.62 54.22 -2.38
N LYS A 182 5.28 54.21 -1.08
CA LYS A 182 5.46 55.37 -0.20
C LYS A 182 6.93 55.78 -0.05
N LEU A 183 7.83 54.81 0.02
CA LEU A 183 9.28 55.07 0.09
C LEU A 183 9.79 55.65 -1.24
N MET A 184 9.28 55.18 -2.39
CA MET A 184 9.61 55.76 -3.70
C MET A 184 9.11 57.20 -3.86
N LEU A 185 7.89 57.52 -3.40
CA LEU A 185 7.34 58.88 -3.40
C LEU A 185 8.19 59.82 -2.52
N ALA A 186 8.52 59.38 -1.29
CA ALA A 186 9.40 60.12 -0.40
C ALA A 186 10.79 60.37 -1.01
N MET A 187 11.38 59.38 -1.69
CA MET A 187 12.66 59.53 -2.40
C MET A 187 12.59 60.47 -3.62
N LYS A 188 11.42 60.67 -4.23
CA LYS A 188 11.21 61.66 -5.29
C LYS A 188 10.98 63.08 -4.76
N GLY A 189 10.73 63.24 -3.46
CA GLY A 189 10.31 64.51 -2.86
C GLY A 189 8.81 64.83 -3.06
N GLU A 190 8.00 63.84 -3.46
CA GLU A 190 6.56 64.01 -3.68
C GLU A 190 5.79 63.59 -2.40
N SER A 191 5.29 64.56 -1.64
CA SER A 191 4.43 64.31 -0.47
C SER A 191 2.97 64.10 -0.87
N GLU A 192 2.28 63.11 -0.26
CA GLU A 192 0.85 62.83 -0.54
C GLU A 192 -0.05 64.08 -0.36
N ASP A 193 0.30 64.99 0.56
CA ASP A 193 -0.28 66.34 0.67
C ASP A 193 0.47 67.35 -0.23
N GLY A 194 -0.12 67.69 -1.37
CA GLY A 194 0.39 68.70 -2.32
C GLY A 194 0.22 70.17 -1.84
N LYS A 195 0.56 70.45 -0.58
CA LYS A 195 0.40 71.78 0.07
C LYS A 195 1.65 72.31 0.77
N SER A 196 2.69 71.50 0.92
CA SER A 196 4.01 71.99 1.31
C SER A 196 4.76 72.48 0.07
N PRO A 197 5.46 73.63 0.10
CA PRO A 197 6.40 73.95 -0.97
C PRO A 197 7.49 72.86 -0.97
N ALA A 198 7.90 72.42 -2.16
CA ALA A 198 8.97 71.45 -2.29
C ALA A 198 10.26 72.03 -1.69
N MET A 199 10.60 71.60 -0.46
CA MET A 199 11.97 71.72 0.01
C MET A 199 12.83 70.97 -1.01
N ALA A 200 13.91 71.62 -1.47
CA ALA A 200 14.88 70.95 -2.32
C ALA A 200 15.29 69.62 -1.66
N PRO A 201 15.47 68.53 -2.45
CA PRO A 201 15.85 67.24 -1.88
C PRO A 201 17.05 67.47 -0.95
N PRO A 202 17.03 66.91 0.28
CA PRO A 202 18.04 67.21 1.27
C PRO A 202 19.42 66.98 0.65
N ASP A 203 20.34 67.91 0.91
CA ASP A 203 21.70 67.90 0.35
C ASP A 203 22.51 66.79 1.02
N LEU A 204 22.15 65.56 0.63
CA LEU A 204 22.80 64.32 0.97
C LEU A 204 24.15 64.34 0.28
N ASP A 205 25.15 64.77 1.06
CA ASP A 205 26.58 64.69 0.78
C ASP A 205 26.87 63.59 -0.25
N GLU A 206 27.58 63.93 -1.32
CA GLU A 206 27.77 63.01 -2.45
C GLU A 206 28.43 61.68 -2.01
N SER A 207 29.15 61.68 -0.88
CA SER A 207 29.61 60.45 -0.20
C SER A 207 28.47 59.60 0.39
N LEU A 208 27.50 60.20 1.09
CA LEU A 208 26.26 59.53 1.52
C LEU A 208 25.42 59.05 0.32
N ARG A 209 25.40 59.80 -0.77
CA ARG A 209 24.69 59.43 -2.00
C ARG A 209 25.34 58.23 -2.69
N GLN A 210 26.66 58.24 -2.83
CA GLN A 210 27.44 57.14 -3.41
C GLN A 210 27.35 55.88 -2.54
N THR A 211 27.56 56.00 -1.22
CA THR A 211 27.44 54.85 -0.31
C THR A 211 26.02 54.28 -0.27
N TYR A 212 24.96 55.09 -0.42
CA TYR A 212 23.61 54.59 -0.61
C TYR A 212 23.45 53.79 -1.91
N ILE A 213 24.02 54.27 -3.02
CA ILE A 213 24.02 53.54 -4.32
C ILE A 213 24.76 52.20 -4.19
N ASP A 214 25.93 52.19 -3.53
CA ASP A 214 26.75 50.99 -3.35
C ASP A 214 26.05 49.97 -2.45
N VAL A 215 25.49 50.40 -1.32
CA VAL A 215 24.68 49.54 -0.43
C VAL A 215 23.45 48.99 -1.16
N MET A 216 22.78 49.77 -2.02
CA MET A 216 21.64 49.28 -2.81
C MET A 216 22.06 48.34 -3.95
N ALA A 217 23.26 48.48 -4.51
CA ALA A 217 23.84 47.55 -5.46
C ALA A 217 24.22 46.22 -4.79
N GLU A 218 24.86 46.27 -3.61
CA GLU A 218 25.19 45.08 -2.85
C GLU A 218 23.94 44.38 -2.30
N ASN A 219 22.91 45.11 -1.86
CA ASN A 219 21.63 44.52 -1.46
C ASN A 219 20.97 43.77 -2.63
N ARG A 220 21.00 44.30 -3.85
CA ARG A 220 20.56 43.59 -5.06
C ARG A 220 21.40 42.34 -5.36
N ASN A 221 22.73 42.40 -5.22
CA ASN A 221 23.62 41.25 -5.39
C ASN A 221 23.29 40.15 -4.36
N LEU A 222 23.16 40.52 -3.08
CA LEU A 222 22.79 39.63 -1.99
C LEU A 222 21.41 39.00 -2.19
N GLN A 223 20.40 39.78 -2.61
CA GLN A 223 19.07 39.25 -2.99
C GLN A 223 19.18 38.23 -4.13
N THR A 224 19.93 38.55 -5.18
CA THR A 224 20.14 37.65 -6.33
C THR A 224 20.81 36.35 -5.91
N GLN A 225 21.85 36.42 -5.06
CA GLN A 225 22.49 35.23 -4.50
C GLN A 225 21.58 34.45 -3.56
N ASN A 226 20.73 35.10 -2.77
CA ASN A 226 19.73 34.43 -1.92
C ASN A 226 18.75 33.62 -2.78
N THR A 227 18.19 34.22 -3.83
CA THR A 227 17.27 33.54 -4.76
C THR A 227 17.93 32.33 -5.42
N LEU A 228 19.16 32.47 -5.92
CA LEU A 228 19.93 31.36 -6.51
C LEU A 228 20.29 30.26 -5.50
N LEU A 229 20.42 30.60 -4.21
CA LEU A 229 20.60 29.61 -3.14
C LEU A 229 19.29 28.87 -2.82
N HIS A 230 18.13 29.54 -2.83
CA HIS A 230 16.82 28.89 -2.64
C HIS A 230 16.45 28.00 -3.81
N GLU A 231 16.68 28.44 -5.06
CA GLU A 231 16.45 27.61 -6.26
C GLU A 231 17.26 26.31 -6.20
N LYS A 232 18.54 26.40 -5.78
CA LYS A 232 19.42 25.23 -5.56
C LYS A 232 18.95 24.38 -4.38
N PHE A 233 18.57 24.99 -3.27
CA PHE A 233 18.08 24.27 -2.08
C PHE A 233 16.80 23.50 -2.40
N HIS A 234 15.81 24.14 -3.02
CA HIS A 234 14.57 23.52 -3.48
C HIS A 234 14.85 22.37 -4.47
N THR A 235 15.75 22.58 -5.44
CA THR A 235 16.20 21.52 -6.38
C THR A 235 16.87 20.33 -5.67
N ILE A 236 17.65 20.58 -4.62
CA ILE A 236 18.31 19.52 -3.84
C ILE A 236 17.30 18.80 -2.94
N SER A 237 16.38 19.52 -2.29
CA SER A 237 15.34 18.96 -1.42
C SER A 237 14.37 18.06 -2.19
N LEU A 238 13.93 18.46 -3.38
CA LEU A 238 13.14 17.61 -4.28
C LEU A 238 13.88 16.31 -4.64
N LYS A 239 15.17 16.40 -4.99
CA LYS A 239 16.00 15.22 -5.30
C LYS A 239 16.27 14.33 -4.09
N MET A 240 16.42 14.92 -2.91
CA MET A 240 16.59 14.16 -1.66
C MET A 240 15.31 13.38 -1.34
N SER A 241 14.13 14.00 -1.51
CA SER A 241 12.85 13.31 -1.41
C SER A 241 12.70 12.23 -2.48
N GLU A 242 13.11 12.47 -3.73
CA GLU A 242 13.09 11.45 -4.79
C GLU A 242 13.96 10.23 -4.43
N TYR A 243 15.17 10.44 -3.91
CA TYR A 243 16.02 9.34 -3.46
C TYR A 243 15.46 8.63 -2.23
N GLN A 244 14.78 9.33 -1.31
CA GLN A 244 14.10 8.70 -0.18
C GLN A 244 12.89 7.88 -0.63
N ASP A 245 12.06 8.40 -1.54
CA ASP A 245 10.92 7.69 -2.12
C ASP A 245 11.40 6.40 -2.83
N MET A 246 12.48 6.49 -3.61
CA MET A 246 13.12 5.34 -4.27
C MET A 246 13.72 4.33 -3.29
N LEU A 247 14.34 4.80 -2.20
CA LEU A 247 14.90 3.93 -1.16
C LEU A 247 13.78 3.16 -0.45
N ASN A 248 12.74 3.86 0.02
CA ASN A 248 11.57 3.28 0.65
C ASN A 248 10.92 2.21 -0.25
N GLY A 249 10.77 2.51 -1.55
CA GLY A 249 10.25 1.56 -2.55
C GLY A 249 11.10 0.30 -2.69
N LYS A 250 12.43 0.44 -2.65
CA LYS A 250 13.37 -0.71 -2.68
C LYS A 250 13.42 -1.48 -1.37
N GLU A 251 13.13 -0.86 -0.24
CA GLU A 251 12.95 -1.55 1.04
C GLU A 251 11.66 -2.40 1.05
N THR A 252 10.55 -1.91 0.48
CA THR A 252 9.34 -2.72 0.30
C THR A 252 9.55 -3.89 -0.67
N GLU A 253 10.20 -3.67 -1.82
CA GLU A 253 10.55 -4.75 -2.77
C GLU A 253 11.45 -5.81 -2.10
N ALA A 254 12.40 -5.39 -1.27
CA ALA A 254 13.26 -6.30 -0.50
C ALA A 254 12.52 -7.02 0.64
N ALA A 255 11.38 -6.50 1.13
CA ALA A 255 10.52 -7.19 2.08
C ALA A 255 9.61 -8.22 1.40
N GLU A 256 9.03 -7.88 0.25
CA GLU A 256 8.24 -8.80 -0.58
C GLU A 256 9.07 -10.01 -1.03
N LEU A 257 10.31 -9.78 -1.48
CA LEU A 257 11.23 -10.85 -1.86
C LEU A 257 11.63 -11.75 -0.69
N ARG A 258 11.68 -11.23 0.55
CA ARG A 258 11.90 -12.07 1.76
C ARG A 258 10.69 -12.96 2.03
N ASN A 259 9.48 -12.41 1.97
CA ASN A 259 8.25 -13.18 2.15
C ASN A 259 8.15 -14.31 1.11
N GLN A 260 8.46 -14.04 -0.16
CA GLN A 260 8.51 -15.06 -1.23
C GLN A 260 9.58 -16.13 -0.97
N ILE A 261 10.74 -15.76 -0.41
CA ILE A 261 11.80 -16.69 -0.01
C ILE A 261 11.35 -17.58 1.15
N ASP A 262 10.58 -17.05 2.12
CA ASP A 262 10.07 -17.81 3.26
C ASP A 262 8.93 -18.76 2.84
N ASP A 263 8.02 -18.34 1.96
CA ASP A 263 7.02 -19.20 1.33
C ASP A 263 7.66 -20.37 0.55
N LEU A 264 8.69 -20.08 -0.27
CA LEU A 264 9.42 -21.09 -1.03
C LEU A 264 10.23 -22.04 -0.12
N GLN A 265 10.76 -21.55 1.01
CA GLN A 265 11.38 -22.41 2.03
C GLN A 265 10.36 -23.35 2.66
N TYR A 266 9.16 -22.86 2.99
CA TYR A 266 8.08 -23.69 3.54
C TYR A 266 7.61 -24.76 2.54
N GLU A 267 7.44 -24.41 1.26
CA GLU A 267 7.14 -25.38 0.19
C GLU A 267 8.26 -26.43 0.03
N LEU A 268 9.52 -26.01 0.06
CA LEU A 268 10.69 -26.88 -0.06
C LEU A 268 10.81 -27.85 1.13
N GLU A 269 10.57 -27.38 2.36
CA GLU A 269 10.62 -28.22 3.56
C GLU A 269 9.44 -29.20 3.62
N LYS A 270 8.26 -28.79 3.17
CA LYS A 270 7.09 -29.65 2.93
C LYS A 270 7.36 -30.73 1.88
N VAL A 271 8.20 -30.46 0.88
CA VAL A 271 8.67 -31.47 -0.09
C VAL A 271 9.75 -32.38 0.52
N ARG A 272 10.70 -31.87 1.31
CA ARG A 272 11.66 -32.70 2.08
C ARG A 272 10.94 -33.68 3.00
N CYS A 273 10.04 -33.20 3.86
CA CYS A 273 9.18 -34.02 4.72
C CYS A 273 8.30 -35.05 3.99
N ARG A 274 8.15 -34.95 2.65
CA ARG A 274 7.54 -35.98 1.81
C ARG A 274 8.59 -36.96 1.25
N ASN A 275 9.74 -36.47 0.81
CA ASN A 275 10.86 -37.31 0.39
C ASN A 275 11.36 -38.17 1.54
N ASP A 276 11.56 -37.62 2.75
CA ASP A 276 11.99 -38.36 3.93
C ASP A 276 11.06 -39.55 4.24
N LYS A 277 9.75 -39.41 4.02
CA LYS A 277 8.78 -40.50 4.19
C LYS A 277 8.92 -41.57 3.10
N LEU A 278 9.19 -41.16 1.86
CA LEU A 278 9.48 -42.08 0.76
C LEU A 278 10.84 -42.78 0.93
N GLU A 279 11.85 -42.08 1.46
CA GLU A 279 13.16 -42.63 1.80
C GLU A 279 13.08 -43.61 2.98
N ASN A 280 12.28 -43.32 4.02
CA ASN A 280 12.00 -44.27 5.09
C ASN A 280 11.27 -45.53 4.55
N HIS A 281 10.24 -45.38 3.71
CA HIS A 281 9.58 -46.54 3.09
C HIS A 281 10.51 -47.31 2.12
N LEU A 282 11.42 -46.62 1.43
CA LEU A 282 12.45 -47.26 0.61
C LEU A 282 13.49 -47.99 1.48
N ALA A 283 13.90 -47.41 2.61
CA ALA A 283 14.79 -48.03 3.58
C ALA A 283 14.15 -49.28 4.20
N GLU A 284 12.87 -49.22 4.60
CA GLU A 284 12.08 -50.39 5.01
C GLU A 284 12.02 -51.46 3.90
N ALA A 285 11.80 -51.07 2.64
CA ALA A 285 11.73 -52.00 1.52
C ALA A 285 13.10 -52.64 1.22
N ILE A 286 14.17 -51.85 1.32
CA ILE A 286 15.56 -52.32 1.23
C ILE A 286 15.91 -53.21 2.43
N GLU A 287 15.41 -52.94 3.63
CA GLU A 287 15.64 -53.77 4.81
C GLU A 287 14.88 -55.10 4.72
N LYS A 288 13.64 -55.10 4.21
CA LYS A 288 12.89 -56.31 3.86
C LYS A 288 13.61 -57.11 2.77
N LEU A 289 14.14 -56.45 1.73
CA LEU A 289 14.98 -57.07 0.70
C LEU A 289 16.35 -57.54 1.23
N LYS A 290 16.93 -56.88 2.22
CA LYS A 290 18.18 -57.29 2.89
C LYS A 290 17.95 -58.45 3.83
N ALA A 291 16.83 -58.53 4.55
CA ALA A 291 16.45 -59.71 5.31
C ALA A 291 16.25 -60.91 4.36
N TYR A 292 15.58 -60.69 3.23
CA TYR A 292 15.44 -61.70 2.17
C TYR A 292 16.79 -62.12 1.55
N HIS A 293 17.71 -61.18 1.33
CA HIS A 293 19.07 -61.49 0.86
C HIS A 293 19.98 -62.06 1.95
N GLN A 294 19.79 -61.76 3.23
CA GLN A 294 20.59 -62.29 4.34
C GLN A 294 20.18 -63.73 4.68
N LEU A 295 18.98 -64.13 4.27
CA LEU A 295 18.57 -65.53 4.10
C LEU A 295 19.23 -66.20 2.85
N HIS A 296 19.99 -65.47 2.00
CA HIS A 296 20.46 -65.93 0.69
C HIS A 296 21.87 -65.46 0.12
N GLY A 297 22.70 -64.53 0.68
CA GLY A 297 24.03 -64.07 0.12
C GLY A 297 24.77 -62.80 0.71
N GLY A 298 25.94 -62.35 0.12
CA GLY A 298 26.90 -61.23 0.52
C GLY A 298 27.74 -60.60 -0.67
N ASP A 299 28.86 -59.81 -0.64
CA ASP A 299 29.83 -59.20 0.36
C ASP A 299 30.83 -58.08 -0.25
N PRO A 300 31.63 -57.22 0.47
CA PRO A 300 32.26 -55.90 -0.04
C PRO A 300 33.73 -55.35 0.40
N LEU A 301 34.45 -54.26 -0.20
CA LEU A 301 35.84 -53.57 0.19
C LEU A 301 36.61 -52.29 -0.62
N SER A 302 37.50 -51.32 -0.04
CA SER A 302 38.78 -50.32 -0.31
C SER A 302 39.13 -49.09 -1.42
N GLY A 303 40.12 -48.03 -1.58
CA GLY A 303 41.26 -47.06 -0.95
C GLY A 303 42.42 -46.15 -1.81
N GLY A 304 43.10 -44.91 -1.47
CA GLY A 304 44.40 -44.15 -2.09
C GLY A 304 44.91 -42.53 -1.99
N SER A 305 46.20 -41.93 -2.26
CA SER A 305 46.75 -40.38 -2.36
C SER A 305 48.34 -39.82 -2.64
N GLY A 306 48.79 -38.46 -2.93
CA GLY A 306 50.22 -37.67 -2.93
C GLY A 306 50.64 -36.36 -3.92
N GLY A 307 51.70 -35.37 -4.10
CA GLY A 307 52.95 -34.48 -3.59
C GLY A 307 54.00 -33.70 -4.69
N GLY A 308 55.00 -32.64 -4.77
CA GLY A 308 55.70 -31.29 -4.22
C GLY A 308 57.14 -30.55 -4.80
N ASP A 309 57.53 -29.16 -4.69
CA ASP A 309 58.89 -28.22 -4.66
C ASP A 309 59.72 -27.17 -5.71
N SER A 310 60.93 -26.41 -5.44
CA SER A 310 61.55 -25.01 -5.99
C SER A 310 63.18 -24.47 -6.08
N GLY A 311 63.69 -23.14 -6.35
CA GLY A 311 65.19 -22.55 -6.60
C GLY A 311 65.76 -20.94 -6.68
N ARG A 312 67.11 -20.45 -6.96
CA ARG A 312 67.88 -18.99 -6.90
C ARG A 312 69.38 -18.66 -7.63
N GLN A 313 70.37 -17.60 -7.74
CA GLN A 313 70.96 -16.08 -7.55
C GLN A 313 72.46 -15.69 -8.26
N SER A 314 73.45 -14.62 -8.38
CA SER A 314 74.07 -13.12 -8.13
C SER A 314 75.51 -12.67 -8.93
N SER A 315 76.51 -11.61 -9.04
CA SER A 315 77.15 -10.13 -8.75
C SER A 315 78.57 -9.67 -9.54
N SER A 316 79.59 -8.62 -9.61
CA SER A 316 80.20 -7.13 -9.33
C SER A 316 81.75 -6.72 -9.91
N ALA A 317 82.74 -5.64 -9.94
CA ALA A 317 83.23 -4.08 -9.89
C ALA A 317 84.88 -3.70 -10.11
N GLY A 318 85.81 -2.58 -10.25
CA GLY A 318 86.19 -1.03 -10.54
C GLY A 318 87.73 -0.29 -10.35
N GLY A 319 88.29 0.93 -10.89
CA GLY A 319 89.67 1.77 -10.55
C GLY A 319 90.51 2.98 -11.42
N GLY A 320 91.58 3.87 -10.99
CA GLY A 320 92.60 4.89 -11.78
C GLY A 320 93.59 6.18 -11.21
N SER A 321 94.69 6.87 -11.87
CA SER A 321 95.62 8.19 -11.52
C SER A 321 96.88 8.78 -12.50
N ARG A 322 97.90 9.84 -12.53
CA ARG A 322 98.58 11.22 -11.98
C ARG A 322 99.90 12.01 -12.73
N GLY A 323 100.58 13.26 -12.43
CA GLY A 323 101.86 14.04 -13.07
C GLY A 323 102.65 15.48 -12.56
N SER A 324 103.81 16.17 -13.12
CA SER A 324 104.63 17.54 -12.72
C SER A 324 105.91 18.31 -13.54
N GLY A 325 106.66 19.51 -13.19
CA GLY A 325 107.87 20.37 -13.90
C GLY A 325 108.81 21.67 -13.31
N SER A 326 109.84 22.45 -13.96
CA SER A 326 110.84 23.67 -13.46
C SER A 326 111.87 24.67 -14.38
N MET A 327 112.80 25.70 -13.95
CA MET A 327 113.68 26.85 -14.71
C MET A 327 115.04 27.69 -14.16
N THR A 328 115.63 28.81 -14.80
CA THR A 328 116.93 29.64 -14.44
C THR A 328 117.08 31.26 -14.62
N SER A 329 118.28 31.87 -14.36
CA SER A 329 118.60 33.22 -13.76
C SER A 329 118.35 34.60 -14.45
N VAL A 330 117.60 34.73 -15.55
CA VAL A 330 116.80 35.99 -15.70
C VAL A 330 115.69 35.98 -14.65
N ALA A 331 115.24 34.78 -14.26
CA ALA A 331 114.75 34.47 -12.92
C ALA A 331 115.87 34.59 -11.87
N ALA A 332 116.39 35.82 -11.72
CA ALA A 332 117.04 36.35 -10.51
C ALA A 332 116.22 37.56 -10.07
N GLN A 333 116.17 38.62 -10.90
CA GLN A 333 115.21 39.71 -10.72
C GLN A 333 113.77 39.23 -10.95
N HIS A 334 113.55 38.47 -12.03
CA HIS A 334 112.27 37.79 -12.25
C HIS A 334 112.05 36.65 -11.22
N LEU A 335 113.05 36.24 -10.43
CA LEU A 335 112.85 35.38 -9.25
C LEU A 335 112.34 36.18 -8.06
N GLU A 336 112.79 37.41 -7.87
CA GLU A 336 112.34 38.33 -6.81
C GLU A 336 110.89 38.79 -7.09
N ASP A 337 110.58 39.12 -8.35
CA ASP A 337 109.20 39.37 -8.79
C ASP A 337 108.34 38.10 -8.66
N LEU A 338 108.82 36.91 -9.10
CA LEU A 338 108.12 35.64 -8.88
C LEU A 338 108.01 35.27 -7.40
N GLN A 339 108.93 35.69 -6.53
CA GLN A 339 108.87 35.47 -5.09
C GLN A 339 107.77 36.33 -4.47
N LYS A 340 107.66 37.59 -4.88
CA LYS A 340 106.58 38.49 -4.49
C LYS A 340 105.22 38.02 -5.00
N GLU A 341 105.11 37.64 -6.27
CA GLU A 341 103.91 36.99 -6.81
C GLU A 341 103.58 35.70 -6.03
N LEU A 342 104.57 34.87 -5.72
CA LEU A 342 104.41 33.63 -4.96
C LEU A 342 104.06 33.88 -3.48
N GLU A 343 104.38 35.06 -2.93
CA GLU A 343 103.90 35.51 -1.62
C GLU A 343 102.45 36.02 -1.70
N GLU A 344 102.09 36.81 -2.71
CA GLU A 344 100.70 37.20 -2.98
C GLU A 344 99.80 35.96 -3.25
N TYR A 345 100.29 34.95 -3.97
CA TYR A 345 99.62 33.66 -4.16
C TYR A 345 99.55 32.82 -2.88
N LYS A 346 100.56 32.85 -1.99
CA LYS A 346 100.49 32.22 -0.66
C LYS A 346 99.42 32.90 0.20
N GLU A 347 99.37 34.22 0.23
CA GLU A 347 98.36 34.98 0.98
C GLU A 347 96.95 34.72 0.43
N LEU A 348 96.77 34.75 -0.89
CA LEU A 348 95.49 34.42 -1.53
C LEU A 348 95.06 32.97 -1.22
N SER A 349 95.99 32.02 -1.26
CA SER A 349 95.74 30.62 -0.89
C SER A 349 95.35 30.47 0.58
N ASN A 350 96.04 31.18 1.49
CA ASN A 350 95.75 31.20 2.93
C ASN A 350 94.38 31.84 3.23
N ASN A 351 94.05 32.95 2.57
CA ASN A 351 92.73 33.58 2.64
C ASN A 351 91.63 32.63 2.13
N ARG A 352 91.85 31.92 1.02
CA ARG A 352 90.92 30.94 0.46
C ARG A 352 90.74 29.71 1.35
N LEU A 353 91.79 29.30 2.07
CA LEU A 353 91.74 28.26 3.10
C LEU A 353 90.90 28.70 4.30
N GLN A 354 91.13 29.92 4.81
CA GLN A 354 90.33 30.49 5.91
C GLN A 354 88.85 30.67 5.55
N GLU A 355 88.55 31.03 4.30
CA GLU A 355 87.18 31.08 3.76
C GLU A 355 86.52 29.68 3.74
N LEU A 356 87.27 28.65 3.32
CA LEU A 356 86.81 27.26 3.34
C LEU A 356 86.60 26.73 4.76
N ASP A 357 87.52 27.01 5.69
CA ASP A 357 87.38 26.62 7.10
C ASP A 357 86.15 27.28 7.75
N LYS A 358 85.90 28.56 7.44
CA LYS A 358 84.70 29.29 7.88
C LYS A 358 83.41 28.68 7.30
N LEU A 359 83.40 28.33 6.01
CA LEU A 359 82.27 27.63 5.38
C LEU A 359 82.05 26.23 5.97
N HIS A 360 83.12 25.49 6.26
CA HIS A 360 83.03 24.18 6.93
C HIS A 360 82.52 24.29 8.36
N LEU A 361 82.85 25.36 9.09
CA LEU A 361 82.30 25.65 10.41
C LEU A 361 80.79 25.94 10.32
N GLN A 362 80.38 26.86 9.45
CA GLN A 362 78.97 27.22 9.24
C GLN A 362 78.12 26.01 8.81
N HIS A 363 78.62 25.18 7.89
CA HIS A 363 77.96 23.94 7.48
C HIS A 363 77.84 22.93 8.63
N ARG A 364 78.86 22.82 9.49
CA ARG A 364 78.82 21.97 10.69
C ARG A 364 77.83 22.49 11.73
N GLU A 365 77.63 23.80 11.83
CA GLU A 365 76.65 24.42 12.73
C GLU A 365 75.22 24.22 12.21
N ALA A 366 74.96 24.46 10.92
CA ALA A 366 73.68 24.17 10.29
C ALA A 366 73.28 22.69 10.41
N LEU A 367 74.23 21.75 10.27
CA LEU A 367 73.96 20.32 10.49
C LEU A 367 73.56 20.01 11.94
N LYS A 368 74.17 20.66 12.94
CA LYS A 368 73.76 20.49 14.35
C LYS A 368 72.34 21.01 14.60
N GLU A 369 71.98 22.13 13.99
CA GLU A 369 70.64 22.71 14.10
C GLU A 369 69.59 21.81 13.45
N VAL A 370 69.88 21.25 12.26
CA VAL A 370 69.02 20.25 11.60
C VAL A 370 68.87 18.97 12.42
N GLU A 371 69.94 18.46 13.04
CA GLU A 371 69.88 17.32 13.96
C GLU A 371 69.02 17.64 15.20
N LYS A 372 69.20 18.82 15.79
CA LYS A 372 68.41 19.28 16.95
C LYS A 372 66.92 19.37 16.61
N LEU A 373 66.56 20.07 15.52
CA LEU A 373 65.16 20.20 15.10
C LEU A 373 64.50 18.85 14.79
N LYS A 374 65.25 17.87 14.25
CA LYS A 374 64.76 16.49 14.09
C LYS A 374 64.51 15.78 15.44
N MET A 375 65.29 16.06 16.47
CA MET A 375 65.03 15.53 17.82
C MET A 375 63.82 16.22 18.46
N ASP A 376 63.76 17.55 18.39
CA ASP A 376 62.67 18.37 18.92
C ASP A 376 61.30 17.94 18.32
N ILE A 377 61.24 17.65 17.01
CA ILE A 377 60.04 17.12 16.32
C ILE A 377 59.73 15.66 16.74
N ARG A 378 60.74 14.82 16.98
CA ARG A 378 60.55 13.41 17.40
C ARG A 378 60.15 13.23 18.85
N GLN A 379 60.39 14.24 19.69
CA GLN A 379 60.07 14.24 21.12
C GLN A 379 59.10 15.38 21.47
N LEU A 380 58.26 15.77 20.51
CA LEU A 380 57.31 16.86 20.66
C LEU A 380 56.35 16.58 21.85
N PRO A 381 56.31 17.43 22.90
CA PRO A 381 55.50 17.15 24.08
C PRO A 381 54.00 17.14 23.78
N GLU A 382 53.26 16.25 24.44
CA GLU A 382 51.81 16.11 24.27
C GLU A 382 51.06 17.42 24.57
N SER A 383 51.54 18.25 25.49
CA SER A 383 50.97 19.58 25.76
C SER A 383 50.99 20.49 24.53
N VAL A 384 52.07 20.45 23.73
CA VAL A 384 52.19 21.23 22.49
C VAL A 384 51.20 20.71 21.44
N ILE A 385 51.03 19.38 21.36
CA ILE A 385 50.06 18.74 20.46
C ILE A 385 48.64 19.15 20.84
N VAL A 386 48.26 19.05 22.11
CA VAL A 386 46.94 19.45 22.64
C VAL A 386 46.68 20.96 22.45
N GLU A 387 47.72 21.78 22.44
CA GLU A 387 47.61 23.21 22.15
C GLU A 387 47.39 23.55 20.66
N THR A 388 47.68 22.63 19.72
CA THR A 388 47.46 22.87 18.28
C THR A 388 45.99 23.12 17.93
N THR A 389 45.77 23.92 16.89
CA THR A 389 44.47 24.14 16.26
C THR A 389 43.86 22.83 15.74
N GLU A 390 44.70 21.97 15.18
CA GLU A 390 44.37 20.70 14.55
C GLU A 390 43.82 19.71 15.60
N TYR A 391 44.50 19.56 16.74
CA TYR A 391 44.01 18.74 17.84
C TYR A 391 42.69 19.26 18.39
N LYS A 392 42.56 20.58 18.62
CA LYS A 392 41.33 21.20 19.15
C LYS A 392 40.15 21.03 18.19
N CYS A 393 40.37 21.17 16.89
CA CYS A 393 39.37 20.88 15.86
C CYS A 393 38.94 19.41 15.85
N LEU A 394 39.90 18.47 15.94
CA LEU A 394 39.60 17.03 15.98
C LEU A 394 38.90 16.63 17.28
N GLN A 395 39.30 17.20 18.43
CA GLN A 395 38.66 17.01 19.74
C GLN A 395 37.20 17.50 19.72
N SER A 396 36.95 18.66 19.09
CA SER A 396 35.59 19.20 18.91
C SER A 396 34.73 18.27 18.04
N GLN A 397 35.24 17.84 16.89
CA GLN A 397 34.55 16.89 16.00
C GLN A 397 34.25 15.55 16.70
N PHE A 398 35.23 15.00 17.44
CA PHE A 398 35.04 13.76 18.20
C PHE A 398 34.00 13.93 19.32
N SER A 399 33.97 15.09 19.98
CA SER A 399 32.96 15.39 21.01
C SER A 399 31.54 15.45 20.43
N VAL A 400 31.35 16.04 19.25
CA VAL A 400 30.08 16.02 18.52
C VAL A 400 29.67 14.58 18.18
N LEU A 401 30.54 13.82 17.50
CA LEU A 401 30.28 12.43 17.12
C LEU A 401 29.99 11.51 18.32
N TYR A 402 30.66 11.74 19.46
CA TYR A 402 30.41 11.01 20.70
C TYR A 402 29.02 11.30 21.28
N ASN A 403 28.61 12.57 21.29
CA ASN A 403 27.28 12.98 21.75
C ASN A 403 26.17 12.45 20.83
N GLU A 404 26.36 12.53 19.51
CA GLU A 404 25.46 11.93 18.51
C GLU A 404 25.33 10.42 18.71
N SER A 405 26.46 9.71 18.92
CA SER A 405 26.46 8.28 19.20
C SER A 405 25.69 7.91 20.48
N MET A 406 25.79 8.72 21.54
CA MET A 406 25.01 8.52 22.77
C MET A 406 23.51 8.81 22.58
N GLN A 407 23.15 9.82 21.79
CA GLN A 407 21.75 10.11 21.43
C GLN A 407 21.14 8.97 20.60
N ILE A 408 21.81 8.52 19.55
CA ILE A 408 21.40 7.39 18.71
C ILE A 408 21.25 6.10 19.56
N LYS A 409 22.16 5.86 20.50
CA LYS A 409 22.05 4.73 21.44
C LYS A 409 20.80 4.84 22.33
N THR A 410 20.49 6.04 22.82
CA THR A 410 19.32 6.28 23.67
C THR A 410 18.02 6.02 22.88
N LEU A 411 17.92 6.57 21.67
CA LEU A 411 16.80 6.35 20.76
C LEU A 411 16.63 4.87 20.38
N LEU A 412 17.73 4.13 20.20
CA LEU A 412 17.70 2.69 19.93
C LEU A 412 17.12 1.89 21.11
N ASP A 413 17.50 2.23 22.34
CA ASP A 413 17.00 1.55 23.54
C ASP A 413 15.55 1.97 23.88
N GLU A 414 15.14 3.21 23.59
CA GLU A 414 13.73 3.64 23.60
C GLU A 414 12.88 2.89 22.57
N SER A 415 13.35 2.81 21.32
CA SER A 415 12.67 2.07 20.24
C SER A 415 12.50 0.58 20.58
N ARG A 416 13.52 -0.06 21.16
CA ARG A 416 13.43 -1.44 21.69
C ARG A 416 12.36 -1.59 22.77
N ASN A 417 12.28 -0.63 23.70
CA ASN A 417 11.26 -0.65 24.76
C ASN A 417 9.84 -0.44 24.19
N GLN A 418 9.66 0.43 23.20
CA GLN A 418 8.39 0.62 22.50
C GLN A 418 7.97 -0.66 21.76
N LEU A 419 8.88 -1.29 21.01
CA LEU A 419 8.64 -2.55 20.30
C LEU A 419 8.23 -3.68 21.27
N GLN A 420 8.95 -3.82 22.39
CA GLN A 420 8.63 -4.83 23.40
C GLN A 420 7.30 -4.55 24.11
N SER A 421 6.95 -3.28 24.33
CA SER A 421 5.63 -2.88 24.84
C SER A 421 4.50 -3.24 23.88
N SER A 422 4.64 -2.90 22.59
CA SER A 422 3.70 -3.22 21.52
C SER A 422 3.50 -4.74 21.38
N LYS A 423 4.59 -5.52 21.34
CA LYS A 423 4.54 -6.99 21.35
C LYS A 423 3.76 -7.54 22.54
N ASN A 424 4.00 -7.00 23.74
CA ASN A 424 3.29 -7.39 24.96
C ASN A 424 1.83 -6.90 25.01
N GLN A 425 1.44 -5.94 24.17
CA GLN A 425 0.05 -5.50 24.01
C GLN A 425 -0.69 -6.40 23.02
N HIS A 426 -0.10 -6.70 21.86
CA HIS A 426 -0.69 -7.62 20.88
C HIS A 426 -0.83 -9.04 21.41
N LEU A 427 0.11 -9.56 22.21
CA LEU A 427 -0.05 -10.86 22.88
C LEU A 427 -1.32 -10.92 23.74
N ARG A 428 -1.54 -9.92 24.59
CA ARG A 428 -2.76 -9.82 25.43
C ARG A 428 -4.04 -9.61 24.61
N GLN A 429 -3.95 -8.96 23.44
CA GLN A 429 -5.06 -8.84 22.51
C GLN A 429 -5.42 -10.20 21.89
N ILE A 430 -4.44 -11.03 21.55
CA ILE A 430 -4.65 -12.39 21.04
C ILE A 430 -5.29 -13.26 22.12
N GLU A 431 -4.74 -13.27 23.34
CA GLU A 431 -5.33 -13.98 24.50
C GLU A 431 -6.80 -13.60 24.73
N MET A 432 -7.15 -12.32 24.56
CA MET A 432 -8.52 -11.84 24.67
C MET A 432 -9.41 -12.39 23.54
N MET A 433 -8.99 -12.28 22.28
CA MET A 433 -9.74 -12.79 21.12
C MET A 433 -9.95 -14.31 21.17
N GLU A 434 -8.94 -15.08 21.60
CA GLU A 434 -9.06 -16.52 21.82
C GLU A 434 -10.11 -16.85 22.90
N SER A 435 -10.18 -16.04 23.96
CA SER A 435 -11.20 -16.20 25.01
C SER A 435 -12.62 -15.86 24.52
N GLU A 436 -12.75 -14.84 23.66
CA GLU A 436 -14.03 -14.42 23.07
C GLU A 436 -14.56 -15.45 22.06
N GLU A 437 -13.71 -15.95 21.17
CA GLU A 437 -14.06 -17.04 20.22
C GLU A 437 -14.45 -18.32 20.97
N LEU A 438 -13.74 -18.68 22.04
CA LEU A 438 -14.12 -19.81 22.89
C LEU A 438 -15.49 -19.63 23.56
N ILE A 439 -15.89 -18.40 23.89
CA ILE A 439 -17.23 -18.08 24.42
C ILE A 439 -18.28 -18.12 23.30
N ALA A 440 -17.98 -17.59 22.11
CA ALA A 440 -18.86 -17.63 20.95
C ALA A 440 -19.14 -19.08 20.51
N GLN A 441 -18.10 -19.90 20.38
CA GLN A 441 -18.21 -21.32 20.03
C GLN A 441 -19.04 -22.11 21.07
N LYS A 442 -18.88 -21.82 22.38
CA LYS A 442 -19.72 -22.42 23.43
C LYS A 442 -21.19 -22.03 23.30
N ARG A 443 -21.48 -20.77 22.93
CA ARG A 443 -22.86 -20.30 22.69
C ARG A 443 -23.48 -21.00 21.50
N VAL A 444 -22.84 -20.95 20.32
CA VAL A 444 -23.31 -21.62 19.09
C VAL A 444 -23.52 -23.12 19.30
N ARG A 445 -22.65 -23.78 20.08
CA ARG A 445 -22.83 -25.20 20.44
C ARG A 445 -24.06 -25.44 21.34
N SER A 446 -24.37 -24.53 22.27
CA SER A 446 -25.58 -24.63 23.08
C SER A 446 -26.83 -24.40 22.24
N ASP A 447 -26.82 -23.40 21.37
CA ASP A 447 -27.93 -23.08 20.48
C ASP A 447 -28.20 -24.23 19.49
N MET A 448 -27.15 -24.88 18.98
CA MET A 448 -27.25 -26.07 18.13
C MET A 448 -27.98 -27.22 18.85
N ILE A 449 -27.58 -27.53 20.09
CA ILE A 449 -28.21 -28.61 20.89
C ILE A 449 -29.69 -28.29 21.16
N GLN A 450 -30.02 -27.04 21.50
CA GLN A 450 -31.41 -26.61 21.70
C GLN A 450 -32.25 -26.77 20.42
N MET A 451 -31.68 -26.47 19.25
CA MET A 451 -32.37 -26.67 17.97
C MET A 451 -32.51 -28.15 17.59
N GLU A 452 -31.54 -29.01 17.94
CA GLU A 452 -31.65 -30.46 17.79
C GLU A 452 -32.75 -31.04 18.69
N ASP A 453 -32.88 -30.58 19.94
CA ASP A 453 -33.95 -30.98 20.86
C ASP A 453 -35.34 -30.53 20.35
N VAL A 454 -35.48 -29.28 19.88
CA VAL A 454 -36.73 -28.78 19.29
C VAL A 454 -37.10 -29.57 18.02
N MET A 455 -36.13 -29.87 17.15
CA MET A 455 -36.34 -30.73 15.98
C MET A 455 -36.72 -32.17 16.36
N SER A 456 -36.18 -32.70 17.46
CA SER A 456 -36.55 -34.00 18.03
C SER A 456 -37.98 -34.00 18.57
N GLN A 457 -38.40 -32.91 19.22
CA GLN A 457 -39.77 -32.73 19.71
C GLN A 457 -40.79 -32.62 18.56
N ILE A 458 -40.56 -31.74 17.58
CA ILE A 458 -41.48 -31.56 16.43
C ILE A 458 -41.65 -32.87 15.65
N ARG A 459 -40.60 -33.70 15.52
CA ARG A 459 -40.69 -35.03 14.90
C ARG A 459 -41.59 -35.99 15.67
N LYS A 460 -41.56 -35.96 17.02
CA LYS A 460 -42.44 -36.77 17.88
C LYS A 460 -43.89 -36.30 17.77
N GLU A 461 -44.12 -35.00 17.83
CA GLU A 461 -45.45 -34.38 17.69
C GLU A 461 -46.08 -34.69 16.32
N TYR A 462 -45.29 -34.62 15.25
CA TYR A 462 -45.73 -35.03 13.90
C TYR A 462 -46.13 -36.50 13.82
N GLU A 463 -45.32 -37.42 14.34
CA GLU A 463 -45.63 -38.85 14.28
C GLU A 463 -46.82 -39.23 15.18
N MET A 464 -46.97 -38.60 16.36
CA MET A 464 -48.19 -38.74 17.18
C MET A 464 -49.43 -38.28 16.41
N LEU A 465 -49.42 -37.08 15.83
CA LEU A 465 -50.55 -36.54 15.06
C LEU A 465 -50.86 -37.39 13.81
N ARG A 466 -49.82 -37.96 13.17
CA ARG A 466 -49.98 -38.91 12.07
C ARG A 466 -50.68 -40.20 12.53
N ILE A 467 -50.27 -40.76 13.67
CA ILE A 467 -50.90 -41.96 14.25
C ILE A 467 -52.35 -41.67 14.66
N GLU A 468 -52.63 -40.51 15.26
CA GLU A 468 -54.00 -40.07 15.57
C GLU A 468 -54.87 -39.94 14.31
N PHE A 469 -54.32 -39.38 13.22
CA PHE A 469 -55.03 -39.30 11.94
C PHE A 469 -55.29 -40.69 11.34
N GLU A 470 -54.31 -41.60 11.36
CA GLU A 470 -54.42 -42.97 10.85
C GLU A 470 -55.46 -43.78 11.64
N GLN A 471 -55.50 -43.62 12.98
CA GLN A 471 -56.53 -44.20 13.84
C GLN A 471 -57.93 -43.63 13.58
N ASN A 472 -58.07 -42.31 13.43
CA ASN A 472 -59.36 -41.68 13.10
C ASN A 472 -59.88 -42.09 11.72
N MET A 473 -58.99 -42.29 10.74
CA MET A 473 -59.34 -42.82 9.43
C MET A 473 -59.85 -44.26 9.52
N ALA A 474 -59.16 -45.14 10.25
CA ALA A 474 -59.58 -46.52 10.45
C ALA A 474 -60.92 -46.61 11.22
N ALA A 475 -61.12 -45.80 12.26
CA ALA A 475 -62.37 -45.76 13.02
C ALA A 475 -63.58 -45.33 12.15
N ASN A 476 -63.37 -44.41 11.20
CA ASN A 476 -64.41 -43.91 10.30
C ASN A 476 -64.56 -44.72 9.00
N GLU A 477 -63.73 -45.75 8.77
CA GLU A 477 -63.73 -46.54 7.53
C GLU A 477 -65.10 -47.20 7.28
N GLN A 478 -65.73 -47.76 8.33
CA GLN A 478 -67.07 -48.35 8.24
C GLN A 478 -68.18 -47.31 7.98
N THR A 479 -67.95 -46.04 8.30
CA THR A 479 -68.94 -44.98 8.09
C THR A 479 -69.04 -44.58 6.61
N ALA A 480 -68.01 -44.83 5.79
CA ALA A 480 -68.03 -44.49 4.37
C ALA A 480 -68.98 -45.39 3.54
N PRO A 481 -68.97 -46.73 3.64
CA PRO A 481 -69.97 -47.61 3.02
C PRO A 481 -71.41 -47.27 3.44
N ILE A 482 -71.67 -47.08 4.73
CA ILE A 482 -73.01 -46.74 5.26
C ILE A 482 -73.51 -45.42 4.65
N ASN A 483 -72.65 -44.41 4.53
CA ASN A 483 -72.97 -43.15 3.87
C ASN A 483 -73.20 -43.30 2.35
N HIS A 484 -72.58 -44.28 1.70
CA HIS A 484 -72.79 -44.58 0.28
C HIS A 484 -74.14 -45.28 0.06
N GLU A 485 -74.44 -46.31 0.84
CA GLU A 485 -75.72 -47.02 0.82
C GLU A 485 -76.91 -46.10 1.14
N MET A 486 -76.77 -45.25 2.16
CA MET A 486 -77.78 -44.24 2.50
C MET A 486 -78.07 -43.29 1.32
N ARG A 487 -77.05 -42.88 0.56
CA ARG A 487 -77.23 -42.03 -0.64
C ARG A 487 -77.94 -42.78 -1.76
N HIS A 488 -77.63 -44.05 -2.00
CA HIS A 488 -78.34 -44.89 -2.97
C HIS A 488 -79.80 -45.12 -2.58
N LEU A 489 -80.08 -45.37 -1.30
CA LEU A 489 -81.45 -45.50 -0.79
C LEU A 489 -82.26 -44.21 -1.01
N ILE A 490 -81.67 -43.05 -0.70
CA ILE A 490 -82.29 -41.74 -0.96
C ILE A 490 -82.57 -41.54 -2.46
N LEU A 491 -81.61 -41.83 -3.34
CA LEU A 491 -81.78 -41.75 -4.79
C LEU A 491 -82.88 -42.69 -5.31
N SER A 492 -82.94 -43.92 -4.81
CA SER A 492 -83.98 -44.90 -5.16
C SER A 492 -85.37 -44.42 -4.74
N LEU A 493 -85.51 -43.95 -3.50
CA LEU A 493 -86.77 -43.37 -2.98
C LEU A 493 -87.19 -42.11 -3.74
N GLN A 494 -86.25 -41.24 -4.11
CA GLN A 494 -86.52 -40.06 -4.95
C GLN A 494 -87.02 -40.45 -6.34
N ASN A 495 -86.37 -41.43 -6.99
CA ASN A 495 -86.80 -41.94 -8.30
C ASN A 495 -88.20 -42.57 -8.25
N HIS A 496 -88.49 -43.42 -7.25
CA HIS A 496 -89.81 -44.03 -7.10
C HIS A 496 -90.90 -42.99 -6.81
N ASN A 497 -90.61 -41.99 -5.97
CA ASN A 497 -91.51 -40.87 -5.72
C ASN A 497 -91.79 -40.04 -7.00
N GLY A 498 -90.78 -39.89 -7.87
CA GLY A 498 -90.92 -39.29 -9.20
C GLY A 498 -91.81 -40.11 -10.15
N GLN A 499 -91.62 -41.44 -10.18
CA GLN A 499 -92.46 -42.36 -10.96
C GLN A 499 -93.93 -42.27 -10.52
N LEU A 500 -94.21 -42.37 -9.21
CA LEU A 500 -95.55 -42.25 -8.64
C LEU A 500 -96.21 -40.90 -8.97
N LYS A 501 -95.47 -39.79 -8.93
CA LYS A 501 -95.96 -38.47 -9.37
C LYS A 501 -96.36 -38.47 -10.85
N GLY A 502 -95.56 -39.10 -11.71
CA GLY A 502 -95.87 -39.28 -13.13
C GLY A 502 -97.10 -40.16 -13.37
N GLU A 503 -97.29 -41.22 -12.57
CA GLU A 503 -98.50 -42.06 -12.61
C GLU A 503 -99.74 -41.32 -12.15
N VAL A 504 -99.67 -40.60 -11.03
CA VAL A 504 -100.77 -39.75 -10.55
C VAL A 504 -101.14 -38.68 -11.60
N GLN A 505 -100.17 -38.13 -12.34
CA GLN A 505 -100.45 -37.25 -13.49
C GLN A 505 -101.13 -37.99 -14.66
N ARG A 506 -100.66 -39.20 -15.03
CA ARG A 506 -101.31 -40.04 -16.05
C ARG A 506 -102.76 -40.40 -15.69
N TYR A 507 -103.01 -40.82 -14.45
CA TYR A 507 -104.35 -41.11 -13.95
C TYR A 507 -105.23 -39.85 -13.89
N LYS A 508 -104.71 -38.70 -13.42
CA LYS A 508 -105.43 -37.42 -13.45
C LYS A 508 -105.79 -36.98 -14.87
N LYS A 509 -104.93 -37.22 -15.86
CA LYS A 509 -105.26 -36.96 -17.27
C LYS A 509 -106.37 -37.92 -17.75
N LYS A 510 -106.17 -39.23 -17.60
CA LYS A 510 -107.15 -40.24 -18.04
C LYS A 510 -108.53 -40.05 -17.37
N TYR A 511 -108.57 -39.61 -16.11
CA TYR A 511 -109.81 -39.23 -15.42
C TYR A 511 -110.48 -38.01 -16.05
N LYS A 512 -109.73 -36.94 -16.39
CA LYS A 512 -110.27 -35.79 -17.12
C LYS A 512 -110.81 -36.18 -18.49
N ASP A 513 -110.06 -37.01 -19.23
CA ASP A 513 -110.44 -37.47 -20.57
C ASP A 513 -111.76 -38.28 -20.50
N VAL A 514 -111.85 -39.29 -19.61
CA VAL A 514 -113.07 -40.09 -19.37
C VAL A 514 -114.23 -39.25 -18.81
N SER A 515 -113.96 -38.22 -18.01
CA SER A 515 -114.98 -37.29 -17.51
C SER A 515 -115.51 -36.38 -18.61
N ALA A 516 -114.68 -35.98 -19.58
CA ALA A 516 -115.11 -35.19 -20.74
C ALA A 516 -115.92 -36.05 -21.71
N ASP A 517 -115.53 -37.30 -21.94
CA ASP A 517 -116.31 -38.23 -22.76
C ASP A 517 -117.64 -38.63 -22.10
N ASN A 518 -117.70 -38.75 -20.76
CA ASN A 518 -118.97 -38.86 -20.04
C ASN A 518 -119.87 -37.63 -20.23
N ALA A 519 -119.31 -36.42 -20.28
CA ALA A 519 -120.08 -35.20 -20.52
C ALA A 519 -120.63 -35.14 -21.95
N LYS A 520 -119.86 -35.57 -22.96
CA LYS A 520 -120.35 -35.76 -24.34
C LYS A 520 -121.48 -36.78 -24.38
N LEU A 521 -121.24 -38.00 -23.87
CA LEU A 521 -122.22 -39.09 -23.91
C LEU A 521 -123.55 -38.73 -23.23
N ARG A 522 -123.53 -37.89 -22.18
CA ARG A 522 -124.75 -37.33 -21.57
C ARG A 522 -125.48 -36.37 -22.51
N LYS A 523 -124.76 -35.44 -23.14
CA LYS A 523 -125.33 -34.50 -24.12
C LYS A 523 -125.87 -35.22 -25.36
N ASP A 524 -125.16 -36.24 -25.85
CA ASP A 524 -125.60 -37.08 -26.97
C ASP A 524 -126.89 -37.87 -26.61
N LEU A 525 -127.02 -38.28 -25.35
CA LEU A 525 -128.25 -38.88 -24.79
C LEU A 525 -129.40 -37.86 -24.73
N GLU A 526 -129.15 -36.66 -24.22
CA GLU A 526 -130.13 -35.56 -24.15
C GLU A 526 -130.63 -35.18 -25.56
N GLU A 527 -129.74 -35.11 -26.56
CA GLU A 527 -130.08 -34.90 -27.97
C GLU A 527 -130.83 -36.07 -28.62
N GLN A 528 -130.64 -37.31 -28.16
CA GLN A 528 -131.45 -38.45 -28.60
C GLN A 528 -132.83 -38.47 -27.95
N THR A 529 -132.98 -38.03 -26.69
CA THR A 529 -134.29 -37.89 -26.03
C THR A 529 -135.09 -36.64 -26.46
N SER A 530 -134.50 -35.80 -27.32
CA SER A 530 -135.11 -34.56 -27.84
C SER A 530 -135.59 -34.71 -29.30
N LYS A 531 -135.85 -35.94 -29.76
CA LYS A 531 -136.35 -36.31 -31.10
C LYS A 531 -137.46 -37.33 -31.01
#